data_AF-X1IQ37-F1
#
_entry.id   AF-X1IQ37-F1
#
_cell.length_a   1.000
_cell.length_b   1.000
_cell.length_c   1.000
_cell.angle_alpha   90.00
_cell.angle_beta   90.00
_cell.angle_gamma   90.00
#
_symmetry.space_group_name_H-M   'P 1'
#
loop_
_entity.id
_entity.type
_entity.pdbx_description
1 polymer ?
#
loop_
_entity_poly.entity_id
_entity_poly.type
_entity_poly.pdbx_seq_one_letter_code
_entity_poly.pdbx_strand_id
1 'polypeptide(L)' 'MKFNIKDIKLALEGNKKIYWAESKMPVLRLIRQRFKKEKPLRNYRIGCCLHVTTETANLMRTLKAGGA' A
#
# COMPACT_ATOMS: atom_id res chain seq x y z
N MET A 1 15.39 -5.60 6.42
CA MET A 1 14.20 -4.82 6.85
C MET A 1 13.99 -5.09 8.33
N LYS A 2 13.83 -4.05 9.15
CA LYS A 2 13.42 -4.20 10.55
C LYS A 2 11.89 -4.03 10.60
N PHE A 3 11.18 -5.07 11.03
CA PHE A 3 9.74 -5.02 11.27
C PHE A 3 9.42 -5.87 12.50
N ASN A 4 8.33 -5.53 13.21
CA ASN A 4 7.80 -6.31 14.32
C ASN A 4 6.36 -6.71 13.96
N ILE A 5 6.17 -7.97 13.61
CA ILE A 5 4.88 -8.55 13.21
C ILE A 5 4.73 -9.93 13.86
N LYS A 6 3.49 -10.39 14.01
CA LYS A 6 3.19 -11.67 14.66
C LYS A 6 3.70 -12.89 13.87
N ASP A 7 3.41 -12.97 12.57
CA ASP A 7 3.80 -14.12 11.72
C ASP A 7 3.98 -13.70 10.26
N ILE A 8 5.18 -13.92 9.72
CA ILE A 8 5.54 -13.61 8.33
C ILE A 8 4.97 -14.63 7.32
N LYS A 9 4.65 -15.85 7.75
CA LYS A 9 4.16 -16.92 6.86
C LYS A 9 2.77 -16.60 6.29
N LEU A 10 2.01 -15.74 6.95
CA LEU A 10 0.69 -15.26 6.49
C LEU A 10 0.76 -14.31 5.29
N ALA A 11 1.95 -13.88 4.86
CA ALA A 11 2.11 -12.89 3.78
C ALA A 11 1.45 -13.32 2.46
N LEU A 12 1.48 -14.61 2.12
CA LEU A 12 0.90 -15.11 0.87
C LEU A 12 -0.62 -14.96 0.86
N GLU A 13 -1.29 -15.32 1.96
CA GLU A 13 -2.73 -15.14 2.12
C GLU A 13 -3.09 -13.65 2.20
N GLY A 14 -2.31 -12.87 2.96
CA GLY A 14 -2.46 -11.43 3.06
C GLY A 14 -2.45 -10.75 1.69
N ASN A 15 -1.51 -11.12 0.82
CA ASN A 15 -1.44 -10.61 -0.55
C ASN A 15 -2.73 -10.89 -1.33
N LYS A 16 -3.29 -12.11 -1.25
CA LYS A 16 -4.56 -12.45 -1.91
C LYS A 16 -5.70 -11.54 -1.44
N LYS A 17 -5.80 -11.30 -0.12
CA LYS A 17 -6.82 -10.41 0.45
C LYS A 17 -6.62 -8.95 0.03
N ILE A 18 -5.38 -8.48 -0.04
CA ILE A 18 -5.04 -7.13 -0.54
C ILE A 18 -5.52 -6.95 -1.98
N TYR A 19 -5.23 -7.91 -2.87
CA TYR A 19 -5.69 -7.86 -4.26
C TYR A 19 -7.20 -7.94 -4.39
N TRP A 20 -7.86 -8.75 -3.56
CA TRP A 20 -9.31 -8.82 -3.52
C TRP A 20 -9.91 -7.46 -3.11
N ALA A 21 -9.43 -6.85 -2.03
CA ALA A 21 -9.87 -5.53 -1.58
C ALA A 21 -9.62 -4.44 -2.63
N GLU A 22 -8.49 -4.51 -3.34
CA GLU A 22 -8.15 -3.57 -4.42
C GLU A 22 -9.24 -3.50 -5.50
N SER A 23 -9.90 -4.62 -5.82
CA SER A 23 -10.98 -4.67 -6.81
C SER A 23 -12.16 -3.76 -6.47
N LYS A 24 -12.34 -3.44 -5.18
CA LYS A 24 -13.38 -2.55 -4.64
C LYS A 24 -12.88 -1.14 -4.32
N MET A 25 -11.62 -0.83 -4.64
CA MET A 25 -10.99 0.48 -4.37
C MET A 25 -10.56 1.17 -5.69
N PRO A 26 -11.48 1.45 -6.63
CA PRO A 26 -11.13 1.92 -7.97
C PRO A 26 -10.40 3.26 -7.97
N VAL A 27 -10.80 4.19 -7.09
CA VAL A 27 -10.19 5.52 -6.97
C VAL A 27 -8.71 5.40 -6.59
N LEU A 28 -8.40 4.55 -5.62
CA LEU A 28 -7.03 4.38 -5.15
C LEU A 28 -6.14 3.74 -6.22
N ARG A 29 -6.70 2.82 -7.02
CA ARG A 29 -6.02 2.26 -8.19
C ARG A 29 -5.72 3.31 -9.27
N LEU A 30 -6.67 4.22 -9.55
CA LEU A 30 -6.48 5.33 -10.49
C LEU A 30 -5.37 6.28 -9.99
N ILE A 31 -5.42 6.69 -8.72
CA ILE A 31 -4.38 7.52 -8.11
C ILE A 31 -3.02 6.84 -8.20
N ARG A 32 -2.95 5.53 -7.93
CA ARG A 32 -1.71 4.76 -8.05
C ARG A 32 -1.15 4.77 -9.47
N GLN A 33 -1.99 4.62 -10.49
CA GLN A 33 -1.55 4.68 -11.88
C GLN A 33 -0.97 6.06 -12.23
N ARG A 34 -1.61 7.14 -11.78
CA ARG A 34 -1.11 8.51 -11.92
C ARG A 34 0.23 8.70 -11.17
N PHE A 35 0.28 8.30 -9.91
CA PHE A 35 1.44 8.43 -9.03
C PHE A 35 2.66 7.65 -9.54
N LYS A 36 2.46 6.49 -10.20
CA LYS A 36 3.55 5.77 -10.85
C LYS A 36 4.28 6.60 -11.90
N LYS A 37 3.57 7.50 -12.61
CA LYS A 37 4.13 8.37 -13.65
C LYS A 37 4.72 9.64 -13.05
N GLU A 38 3.94 10.33 -12.22
CA GLU A 38 4.29 11.66 -11.71
C GLU A 38 5.29 11.63 -10.55
N LYS A 39 5.35 10.53 -9.80
CA LYS A 39 6.17 10.39 -8.59
C LYS A 39 6.09 11.60 -7.63
N PRO A 40 4.88 12.08 -7.28
CA PRO A 40 4.72 13.34 -6.55
C PRO A 40 5.24 13.30 -5.11
N LEU A 41 5.47 12.11 -4.56
CA LEU A 41 5.95 11.90 -3.19
C LEU A 41 7.45 11.62 -3.15
N ARG A 42 8.17 11.77 -4.27
CA ARG A 42 9.62 11.62 -4.31
C ARG A 42 10.27 12.54 -3.28
N ASN A 43 11.22 11.99 -2.52
CA ASN A 43 11.95 12.67 -1.44
C ASN A 43 11.14 12.96 -0.16
N TYR A 44 9.87 12.56 -0.09
CA TYR A 44 9.11 12.62 1.15
C TYR A 44 9.25 11.32 1.94
N ARG A 45 9.46 11.44 3.25
CA ARG A 45 9.37 10.32 4.19
C ARG A 45 8.04 10.38 4.92
N ILE A 46 7.19 9.38 4.71
CA ILE A 46 5.84 9.35 5.27
C ILE A 46 5.80 8.43 6.49
N GLY A 47 5.36 8.97 7.63
CA GLY A 47 4.95 8.18 8.80
C GLY A 47 3.45 7.94 8.80
N CYS A 48 3.00 6.74 9.14
CA CYS A 48 1.59 6.40 9.21
C CYS A 48 1.26 5.74 10.55
N CYS A 49 0.28 6.29 11.28
CA CYS A 49 -0.34 5.67 12.45
C CYS A 49 -1.81 5.44 12.12
N LEU A 50 -2.10 4.27 11.54
CA LEU A 50 -3.42 3.89 11.04
C LEU A 50 -3.64 2.41 11.34
N HIS A 51 -4.91 1.98 11.34
CA HIS A 51 -5.22 0.56 11.43
C HIS A 51 -4.60 -0.21 10.25
N VAL A 52 -3.86 -1.27 10.56
CA VAL A 52 -3.18 -2.10 9.56
C VAL A 52 -4.19 -3.13 9.03
N THR A 53 -4.80 -2.80 7.89
CA THR A 53 -5.79 -3.64 7.20
C THR A 53 -5.44 -3.85 5.72
N THR A 54 -6.26 -4.63 5.01
CA THR A 54 -6.16 -4.86 3.56
C THR A 54 -6.30 -3.60 2.73
N GLU A 55 -7.15 -2.67 3.17
CA GLU A 55 -7.41 -1.37 2.54
C GLU A 55 -6.19 -0.45 2.75
N THR A 56 -5.67 -0.39 3.98
CA THR A 56 -4.47 0.38 4.30
C THR A 56 -3.26 -0.13 3.53
N ALA A 57 -3.12 -1.44 3.32
CA ALA A 57 -2.07 -1.99 2.48
C ALA A 57 -2.16 -1.51 1.03
N ASN A 58 -3.37 -1.37 0.46
CA ASN A 58 -3.55 -0.75 -0.85
C ASN A 58 -3.18 0.73 -0.85
N LEU A 59 -3.44 1.47 0.25
CA LEU A 59 -2.97 2.85 0.40
C LEU A 59 -1.44 2.92 0.41
N MET A 60 -0.77 2.04 1.19
CA MET A 60 0.69 1.98 1.22
C MET A 60 1.28 1.69 -0.16
N ARG A 61 0.67 0.78 -0.93
CA ARG A 61 1.07 0.50 -2.33
C ARG A 61 0.95 1.73 -3.22
N THR A 62 -0.05 2.57 -2.99
CA THR A 62 -0.25 3.83 -3.72
C THR A 62 0.79 4.88 -3.35
N LEU A 63 1.04 5.10 -2.06
CA LEU A 63 2.04 6.06 -1.60
C LEU A 63 3.45 5.68 -2.08
N LYS A 64 3.82 4.41 -1.92
CA LYS A 64 5.09 3.87 -2.44
C LYS A 64 5.20 4.02 -3.96
N ALA A 65 4.11 3.79 -4.69
CA ALA A 65 4.11 4.01 -6.13
C ALA A 65 4.34 5.48 -6.50
N GLY A 66 3.94 6.42 -5.65
CA GLY A 66 4.21 7.86 -5.77
C GLY A 66 5.64 8.29 -5.46
N GLY A 67 6.53 7.35 -5.09
CA GLY A 67 7.95 7.66 -4.84
C GLY A 67 8.29 8.02 -3.40
N ALA A 68 7.33 7.89 -2.48
CA ALA A 68 7.57 7.87 -1.04
C ALA A 68 8.40 6.65 -0.62
#